data_AF-A0A957U2Q6-F1
#
_entry.id   AF-A0A957U2Q6-F1
#
_cell.length_a   1.000
_cell.length_b   1.000
_cell.length_c   1.000
_cell.angle_alpha   90.00
_cell.angle_beta   90.00
_cell.angle_gamma   90.00
#
_symmetry.space_group_name_H-M   'P 1'
#
loop_
_entity.id
_entity.type
_entity.pdbx_description
1 polymer ?
#
loop_
_entity_poly.entity_id
_entity_poly.type
_entity_poly.pdbx_seq_one_letter_code
_entity_poly.pdbx_strand_id
1 'polypeptide(L)'
;MSARDHTPESTLNASRRGTKSRLRAVALPTEHGGWGFLLEPILLGLLVAPSWGAIALAVAATAAFLARQPLKVVLTDRRRGLKTARTGLARQVAGGYALVAAAGSALALMLAGPRFLLPLGLAIPFGL
;
A
#
# COMPACT_ATOMS: atom_id res chain seq x y z
N MET A 1 -17.20 -44.13 -22.80
CA MET A 1 -16.88 -44.01 -21.37
C MET A 1 -15.45 -43.49 -21.26
N SER A 2 -15.24 -42.17 -21.35
CA SER A 2 -13.91 -41.55 -21.39
C SER A 2 -13.62 -40.95 -20.01
N ALA A 3 -12.76 -41.62 -19.26
CA ALA A 3 -12.24 -41.17 -17.98
C ALA A 3 -11.46 -39.86 -18.22
N ARG A 4 -12.02 -38.74 -17.74
CA ARG A 4 -11.32 -37.47 -17.74
C ARG A 4 -10.16 -37.61 -16.75
N ASP A 5 -8.94 -37.64 -17.29
CA ASP A 5 -7.71 -37.49 -16.52
C ASP A 5 -7.77 -36.17 -15.73
N HIS A 6 -8.13 -36.27 -14.45
CA HIS A 6 -7.99 -35.19 -13.49
C HIS A 6 -6.51 -35.08 -13.12
N THR A 7 -5.71 -34.50 -14.01
CA THR A 7 -4.29 -34.28 -13.76
C THR A 7 -4.10 -33.38 -12.53
N PRO A 8 -3.25 -33.76 -11.55
CA PRO A 8 -3.00 -33.00 -10.32
C PRO A 8 -2.40 -31.61 -10.60
N GLU A 9 -1.80 -31.42 -11.77
CA GLU A 9 -1.33 -30.14 -12.32
C GLU A 9 -2.46 -29.08 -12.37
N SER A 10 -3.69 -29.48 -12.71
CA SER A 10 -4.81 -28.56 -12.92
C SER A 10 -5.31 -27.93 -11.61
N THR A 11 -5.32 -28.68 -10.52
CA THR A 11 -5.76 -28.24 -9.19
C THR A 11 -4.73 -27.34 -8.52
N LEU A 12 -3.43 -27.66 -8.67
CA LEU A 12 -2.34 -26.81 -8.19
C LEU A 12 -2.32 -25.44 -8.89
N ASN A 13 -2.54 -25.41 -10.20
CA ASN A 13 -2.62 -24.16 -10.96
C ASN A 13 -3.86 -23.33 -10.62
N ALA A 14 -5.01 -23.96 -10.36
CA ALA A 14 -6.20 -23.26 -9.88
C ALA A 14 -5.97 -22.62 -8.50
N SER A 15 -5.33 -23.34 -7.58
CA SER A 15 -5.02 -22.84 -6.23
C SER A 15 -3.98 -21.71 -6.24
N ARG A 16 -2.92 -21.81 -7.06
CA ARG A 16 -1.95 -20.70 -7.26
C ARG A 16 -2.61 -19.46 -7.86
N ARG A 17 -3.48 -19.62 -8.85
CA ARG A 17 -4.22 -18.49 -9.46
C ARG A 17 -5.18 -17.84 -8.45
N GLY A 18 -5.91 -18.63 -7.67
CA GLY A 18 -6.77 -18.13 -6.59
C GLY A 18 -6.03 -17.44 -5.45
N THR A 19 -4.82 -17.91 -5.12
CA THR A 19 -3.96 -17.26 -4.12
C THR A 19 -3.40 -15.93 -4.65
N LYS A 20 -2.93 -15.89 -5.91
CA LYS A 20 -2.49 -14.64 -6.55
C LYS A 20 -3.61 -13.62 -6.67
N SER A 21 -4.84 -14.04 -7.00
CA SER A 21 -5.98 -13.11 -7.09
C SER A 21 -6.37 -12.55 -5.72
N ARG A 22 -6.33 -13.37 -4.66
CA ARG A 22 -6.53 -12.91 -3.28
C ARG A 22 -5.44 -11.96 -2.81
N LEU A 23 -4.17 -12.24 -3.14
CA LEU A 23 -3.06 -11.32 -2.86
C LEU A 23 -3.25 -9.99 -3.57
N ARG A 24 -3.67 -10.01 -4.85
CA ARG A 24 -3.93 -8.81 -5.63
C ARG A 24 -5.13 -8.02 -5.10
N ALA A 25 -6.19 -8.70 -4.66
CA ALA A 25 -7.36 -8.07 -4.03
C ALA A 25 -7.06 -7.48 -2.64
N VAL A 26 -6.08 -8.02 -1.91
CA VAL A 26 -5.64 -7.50 -0.61
C VAL A 26 -4.60 -6.39 -0.76
N ALA A 27 -3.75 -6.46 -1.79
CA ALA A 27 -2.67 -5.51 -2.06
C ALA A 27 -3.14 -4.27 -2.84
N LEU A 28 -4.20 -4.39 -3.66
CA LEU A 28 -4.74 -3.30 -4.45
C LEU A 28 -6.21 -3.08 -4.05
N PRO A 29 -6.52 -1.98 -3.34
CA PRO A 29 -7.90 -1.63 -3.05
C PRO A 29 -8.66 -1.36 -4.35
N THR A 30 -9.86 -1.94 -4.49
CA THR A 30 -10.76 -1.78 -5.65
C THR A 30 -11.51 -0.45 -5.67
N GLU A 31 -11.03 0.57 -4.96
CA GLU A 31 -11.64 1.90 -4.91
C GLU A 31 -11.26 2.69 -6.17
N HIS A 32 -12.18 2.78 -7.13
CA HIS A 32 -11.90 3.45 -8.41
C HIS A 32 -11.75 4.98 -8.26
N GLY A 33 -12.35 5.59 -7.23
CA GLY A 33 -12.25 7.03 -6.96
C GLY A 33 -10.99 7.46 -6.21
N GLY A 34 -10.36 6.58 -5.43
CA GLY A 34 -9.20 6.92 -4.62
C GLY A 34 -7.93 7.18 -5.42
N TRP A 35 -7.82 6.59 -6.62
CA TRP A 35 -6.66 6.74 -7.48
C TRP A 35 -6.52 8.15 -8.07
N GLY A 36 -7.63 8.78 -8.45
CA GLY A 36 -7.62 10.17 -8.92
C GLY A 36 -7.18 11.12 -7.81
N PHE A 37 -7.80 10.99 -6.63
CA PHE A 37 -7.50 11.83 -5.46
C PHE A 37 -6.05 11.68 -4.95
N LEU A 38 -5.42 10.54 -5.20
CA LEU A 38 -4.01 10.31 -4.88
C LEU A 38 -3.09 10.83 -5.98
N LEU A 39 -3.35 10.47 -7.25
CA LEU A 39 -2.46 10.76 -8.36
C LEU A 39 -2.48 12.24 -8.75
N GLU A 40 -3.62 12.90 -8.65
CA GLU A 40 -3.78 14.30 -9.02
C GLU A 40 -2.83 15.24 -8.24
N PRO A 41 -2.83 15.26 -6.90
CA PRO A 41 -1.89 16.10 -6.14
C PRO A 41 -0.43 15.65 -6.30
N ILE A 42 -0.17 14.35 -6.50
CA ILE A 42 1.19 13.84 -6.73
C ILE A 42 1.75 14.35 -8.06
N LEU A 43 0.97 14.24 -9.14
CA LEU A 43 1.37 14.69 -10.47
C LEU A 43 1.50 16.21 -10.52
N LEU A 44 0.56 16.95 -9.91
CA LEU A 44 0.67 18.40 -9.79
C LEU A 44 1.93 18.82 -9.01
N GLY A 45 2.19 18.20 -7.87
CA GLY A 45 3.40 18.48 -7.09
C GLY A 45 4.69 18.21 -7.86
N LEU A 46 4.73 17.09 -8.61
CA LEU A 46 5.89 16.72 -9.42
C LEU A 46 6.07 17.64 -10.64
N LEU A 47 4.98 18.13 -11.22
CA LEU A 47 5.02 19.06 -12.34
C LEU A 47 5.45 20.47 -11.90
N VAL A 48 5.03 20.89 -10.71
CA VAL A 48 5.42 22.18 -10.11
C VAL A 48 6.88 22.17 -9.68
N ALA A 49 7.37 21.07 -9.11
CA ALA A 49 8.73 20.97 -8.58
C ALA A 49 9.37 19.59 -8.89
N PRO A 50 9.77 19.34 -10.15
CA PRO A 50 10.35 18.07 -10.54
C PRO A 50 11.70 17.85 -9.86
N SER A 51 11.78 16.83 -9.01
CA SER A 51 13.01 16.49 -8.29
C SER A 51 13.00 15.04 -7.85
N TRP A 52 14.20 14.48 -7.60
CA TRP A 52 14.34 13.14 -7.04
C TRP A 52 13.68 13.01 -5.65
N GLY A 53 13.69 14.09 -4.86
CA GLY A 53 12.96 14.14 -3.59
C GLY A 53 11.45 14.05 -3.77
N ALA A 54 10.89 14.75 -4.76
CA ALA A 54 9.47 14.67 -5.09
C ALA A 54 9.05 13.29 -5.63
N ILE A 55 9.92 12.62 -6.41
CA ILE A 55 9.69 11.23 -6.84
C ILE A 55 9.69 10.29 -5.63
N ALA A 56 10.69 10.39 -4.75
CA ALA A 56 10.76 9.57 -3.53
C ALA A 56 9.52 9.76 -2.64
N LEU A 57 9.04 11.01 -2.54
CA LEU A 57 7.83 11.34 -1.81
C LEU A 57 6.56 10.79 -2.47
N ALA A 58 6.44 10.86 -3.80
CA ALA A 58 5.32 10.28 -4.54
C ALA A 58 5.19 8.77 -4.28
N VAL A 59 6.34 8.08 -4.28
CA VAL A 59 6.42 6.64 -3.92
C VAL A 59 6.00 6.42 -2.47
N ALA A 60 6.49 7.24 -1.54
CA ALA A 60 6.14 7.15 -0.12
C ALA A 60 4.64 7.37 0.13
N ALA A 61 4.05 8.40 -0.48
CA ALA A 61 2.63 8.73 -0.38
C ALA A 61 1.75 7.62 -0.95
N THR A 62 2.14 7.05 -2.10
CA THR A 62 1.43 5.92 -2.72
C THR A 62 1.49 4.68 -1.84
N ALA A 63 2.67 4.36 -1.30
CA ALA A 63 2.84 3.25 -0.36
C ALA A 63 2.03 3.45 0.93
N ALA A 64 2.02 4.67 1.48
CA ALA A 64 1.23 5.01 2.66
C ALA A 64 -0.28 4.90 2.39
N PHE A 65 -0.76 5.33 1.22
CA PHE A 65 -2.15 5.18 0.79
C PHE A 65 -2.55 3.71 0.71
N LEU A 66 -1.74 2.88 0.04
CA LEU A 66 -1.96 1.43 -0.02
C LEU A 66 -1.90 0.77 1.36
N ALA A 67 -1.08 1.29 2.27
CA ALA A 67 -0.98 0.80 3.64
C ALA A 67 -2.23 1.09 4.48
N ARG A 68 -3.07 2.10 4.15
CA ARG A 68 -4.20 2.53 5.01
C ARG A 68 -5.18 1.41 5.35
N GLN A 69 -5.61 0.65 4.34
CA GLN A 69 -6.54 -0.47 4.49
C GLN A 69 -5.99 -1.56 5.44
N PRO A 70 -4.80 -2.14 5.17
CA PRO A 70 -4.26 -3.17 6.04
C PRO A 70 -3.80 -2.64 7.41
N LEU A 71 -3.32 -1.38 7.52
CA LEU A 71 -3.00 -0.77 8.82
C LEU A 71 -4.24 -0.67 9.70
N LYS A 72 -5.37 -0.23 9.15
CA LYS A 72 -6.64 -0.10 9.88
C LYS A 72 -7.11 -1.44 10.41
N VAL A 73 -6.99 -2.50 9.61
CA VAL A 73 -7.29 -3.88 10.03
C VAL A 73 -6.37 -4.29 11.19
N VAL A 74 -5.05 -4.13 11.05
CA VAL A 74 -4.09 -4.51 12.10
C VAL A 74 -4.30 -3.71 13.39
N LEU A 75 -4.57 -2.42 13.30
CA LEU A 75 -4.81 -1.55 14.45
C LEU A 75 -6.13 -1.92 15.16
N THR A 76 -7.17 -2.24 14.40
CA THR A 76 -8.47 -2.70 14.95
C THR A 76 -8.33 -4.08 15.59
N ASP A 77 -7.58 -5.01 14.98
CA ASP A 77 -7.30 -6.35 15.50
C ASP A 77 -6.50 -6.28 16.81
N ARG A 78 -5.48 -5.39 16.87
CA ARG A 78 -4.72 -5.10 18.11
C ARG A 78 -5.62 -4.52 19.20
N ARG A 79 -6.54 -3.61 18.87
CA ARG A 79 -7.48 -3.01 19.84
C ARG A 79 -8.51 -4.02 20.35
N ARG A 80 -8.89 -5.02 19.55
CA ARG A 80 -9.87 -6.06 19.91
C ARG A 80 -9.23 -7.30 20.54
N GLY A 81 -7.90 -7.37 20.65
CA GLY A 81 -7.19 -8.51 21.23
C GLY A 81 -7.29 -9.81 20.42
N LEU A 82 -7.79 -9.75 19.18
CA LEU A 82 -8.00 -10.91 18.34
C LEU A 82 -6.68 -11.26 17.63
N LYS A 83 -6.13 -12.45 17.92
CA LYS A 83 -4.96 -13.01 17.22
C LYS A 83 -5.44 -14.10 16.28
N THR A 84 -5.98 -13.75 15.12
CA THR A 84 -6.43 -14.76 14.15
C THR A 84 -5.28 -15.15 13.19
N ALA A 85 -5.16 -16.43 12.83
CA ALA A 85 -4.10 -16.97 11.97
C ALA A 85 -4.06 -16.37 10.54
N ARG A 86 -5.12 -15.67 10.12
CA ARG A 86 -5.25 -14.94 8.85
C ARG A 86 -4.56 -13.57 8.88
N THR A 87 -4.17 -13.09 10.06
CA THR A 87 -3.54 -11.77 10.31
C THR A 87 -2.05 -11.74 9.92
N GLY A 88 -1.40 -12.90 9.70
CA GLY A 88 0.04 -12.97 9.39
C GLY A 88 0.42 -12.36 8.03
N LEU A 89 -0.25 -12.77 6.95
CA LEU A 89 0.00 -12.24 5.60
C LEU A 89 -0.41 -10.77 5.49
N ALA A 90 -1.54 -10.38 6.09
CA ALA A 90 -1.97 -8.99 6.13
C ALA A 90 -0.95 -8.10 6.88
N ARG A 91 -0.33 -8.62 7.94
CA ARG A 91 0.72 -7.89 8.69
C ARG A 91 2.02 -7.77 7.91
N GLN A 92 2.44 -8.80 7.17
CA GLN A 92 3.64 -8.71 6.32
C GLN A 92 3.45 -7.72 5.18
N VAL A 93 2.29 -7.73 4.53
CA VAL A 93 1.97 -6.76 3.45
C VAL A 93 1.84 -5.34 4.03
N ALA A 94 1.17 -5.18 5.18
CA ALA A 94 1.12 -3.89 5.88
C ALA A 94 2.52 -3.39 6.25
N GLY A 95 3.36 -4.26 6.81
CA GLY A 95 4.73 -3.96 7.18
C GLY A 95 5.59 -3.59 5.98
N GLY A 96 5.43 -4.30 4.86
CA GLY A 96 6.12 -4.01 3.61
C GLY A 96 5.76 -2.61 3.07
N TYR A 97 4.48 -2.28 2.97
CA TYR A 97 4.06 -0.94 2.54
C TYR A 97 4.49 0.15 3.53
N ALA A 98 4.42 -0.11 4.83
CA ALA A 98 4.87 0.84 5.85
C ALA A 98 6.38 1.09 5.77
N LEU A 99 7.18 0.05 5.52
CA LEU A 99 8.63 0.16 5.33
C LEU A 99 8.96 0.97 4.07
N VAL A 100 8.27 0.71 2.96
CA VAL A 100 8.45 1.49 1.72
C VAL A 100 8.06 2.96 1.93
N ALA A 101 6.95 3.21 2.64
CA ALA A 101 6.53 4.57 2.96
C ALA A 101 7.55 5.30 3.85
N ALA A 102 8.06 4.63 4.88
CA ALA A 102 9.06 5.19 5.79
C ALA A 102 10.40 5.45 5.07
N ALA A 103 10.88 4.48 4.30
CA ALA A 103 12.12 4.61 3.54
C ALA A 103 12.03 5.71 2.47
N GLY A 104 10.93 5.77 1.72
CA GLY A 104 10.70 6.83 0.74
C GLY A 104 10.60 8.22 1.38
N SER A 105 9.98 8.33 2.55
CA SER A 105 9.90 9.59 3.30
C SER A 105 11.28 10.02 3.82
N ALA A 106 12.06 9.10 4.37
CA ALA A 106 13.43 9.37 4.81
C ALA A 106 14.31 9.81 3.63
N LEU A 107 14.22 9.12 2.49
CA LEU A 107 14.95 9.46 1.28
C LEU A 107 14.55 10.84 0.74
N ALA A 108 13.26 11.16 0.75
CA ALA A 108 12.77 12.48 0.38
C ALA A 108 13.33 13.58 1.30
N LEU A 109 13.41 13.33 2.62
CA LEU A 109 14.03 14.25 3.58
C LEU A 109 15.53 14.45 3.32
N MET A 110 16.25 13.40 2.96
CA MET A 110 17.67 13.49 2.63
C MET A 110 17.91 14.27 1.33
N LEU A 111 17.02 14.12 0.33
CA LEU A 111 17.15 14.76 -0.98
C LEU A 111 16.63 16.20 -1.02
N ALA A 112 15.52 16.49 -0.33
CA ALA A 112 14.83 17.78 -0.38
C ALA A 112 15.04 18.65 0.88
N GLY A 113 15.57 18.07 1.96
CA GLY A 113 15.77 18.74 3.24
C GLY A 113 14.49 18.92 4.07
N PRO A 114 14.60 19.43 5.32
CA PRO A 114 13.49 19.49 6.27
C PRO A 114 12.44 20.55 5.92
N ARG A 115 12.74 21.51 5.03
CA ARG A 115 11.80 22.52 4.56
C ARG A 115 10.55 21.91 3.92
N PHE A 116 10.68 20.71 3.38
CA PHE A 116 9.56 19.91 2.85
C PHE A 116 8.49 19.57 3.91
N LEU A 117 8.84 19.54 5.21
CA LEU A 117 7.89 19.23 6.29
C LEU A 117 6.94 20.39 6.63
N LEU A 118 7.25 21.63 6.21
CA LEU A 118 6.41 22.80 6.48
C LEU A 118 4.97 22.66 5.96
N PRO A 119 4.73 22.35 4.67
CA PRO A 119 3.37 22.10 4.18
C PRO A 119 2.70 20.90 4.86
N LEU A 120 3.47 19.87 5.24
CA LEU A 120 2.93 18.72 5.96
C LEU A 120 2.44 19.12 7.36
N GLY A 121 3.19 19.96 8.08
CA GLY A 121 2.82 20.52 9.37
C GLY A 121 1.56 21.40 9.30
N LEU A 122 1.42 22.21 8.25
CA LEU A 122 0.21 23.00 8.00
C LEU A 122 -1.01 22.13 7.69
N ALA A 123 -0.82 20.94 7.11
CA ALA A 123 -1.90 20.02 6.78
C ALA A 123 -2.42 19.20 7.98
N ILE A 124 -1.64 19.08 9.08
CA ILE A 124 -2.02 18.32 10.29
C ILE A 124 -3.42 18.68 10.82
N PRO A 125 -3.78 19.97 11.06
CA PRO A 125 -5.08 20.32 11.63
C PRO A 125 -6.28 19.97 10.73
N PHE A 126 -6.07 19.76 9.43
CA PHE A 126 -7.15 19.42 8.49
C PHE A 126 -7.37 17.91 8.33
N GLY A 127 -6.50 17.08 8.93
CA GLY A 127 -6.58 15.62 8.85
C GLY A 127 -7.00 14.92 10.14
N LEU A 128 -7.26 15.67 11.22
CA LEU A 128 -7.62 15.19 12.56
C LEU A 128 -9.12 15.26 12.82
#